data_AF-A0A1Z7YN86-F1
#
_entry.id   AF-A0A1Z7YN86-F1
#
_cell.length_a   1.000
_cell.length_b   1.000
_cell.length_c   1.000
_cell.angle_alpha   90.00
_cell.angle_beta   90.00
_cell.angle_gamma   90.00
#
_symmetry.space_group_name_H-M   'P 1'
#
loop_
_entity.id
_entity.type
_entity.pdbx_description
1 polymer ?
#
loop_
_entity_poly.entity_id
_entity_poly.type
_entity_poly.pdbx_seq_one_letter_code
_entity_poly.pdbx_strand_id
1 'polypeptide(L)' 'MKRFCSVLLVNLFILSLLSMSGCSLKPWVKPYERTNLADPIMRFGRDPVAETYMHHVYQAREGAKGAEGGAGGGCGCN' A
#
# COMPACT_ATOMS: atom_id res chain seq x y z
N MET A 1 -9.87 28.75 33.48
CA MET A 1 -8.95 27.59 33.34
C MET A 1 -9.69 26.30 32.96
N LYS A 2 -10.74 25.87 33.69
CA LYS A 2 -11.49 24.61 33.40
C LYS A 2 -12.12 24.55 31.99
N ARG A 3 -12.62 25.68 31.48
CA ARG A 3 -13.20 25.77 30.12
C ARG A 3 -12.18 25.62 29.00
N PHE A 4 -10.95 26.12 29.19
CA PHE A 4 -9.87 25.97 28.21
C PHE A 4 -9.38 24.52 28.10
N CYS A 5 -9.24 23.82 29.24
CA CYS A 5 -8.86 22.41 29.27
C CYS A 5 -9.95 21.52 28.62
N SER A 6 -11.22 21.81 28.87
CA SER A 6 -12.34 21.08 28.27
C SER A 6 -12.42 21.24 26.75
N VAL A 7 -12.13 22.44 26.22
CA VAL A 7 -12.11 22.68 24.76
C VAL A 7 -10.93 21.95 24.09
N LEU A 8 -9.77 21.89 24.76
CA LEU A 8 -8.58 21.23 24.25
C LEU A 8 -8.76 19.71 24.18
N LEU A 9 -9.39 19.11 25.20
CA LEU A 9 -9.73 17.68 25.22
C LEU A 9 -10.76 17.30 24.13
N VAL A 10 -11.76 18.14 23.89
CA VAL A 10 -12.76 17.90 22.83
C VAL A 10 -12.11 17.94 21.45
N ASN A 11 -11.21 18.90 21.18
CA ASN A 11 -10.49 18.96 19.91
C ASN A 11 -9.58 17.75 19.67
N LEU A 12 -8.89 17.27 20.71
CA LEU A 12 -8.05 16.08 20.60
C LEU A 12 -8.88 14.82 20.26
N PHE A 13 -10.07 14.71 20.87
CA PHE A 13 -10.99 13.60 20.63
C PHE A 13 -11.52 13.60 19.19
N ILE A 14 -11.87 14.78 18.67
CA ILE A 14 -12.31 14.95 17.27
C ILE A 14 -11.18 14.55 16.31
N LEU A 15 -9.94 14.98 16.57
CA LEU A 15 -8.79 14.65 15.72
C LEU A 15 -8.50 13.14 15.69
N SER A 16 -8.65 12.46 16.83
CA SER A 16 -8.54 10.99 16.93
C SER A 16 -9.58 10.28 16.06
N LEU A 17 -10.85 10.71 16.11
CA LEU A 17 -11.94 10.14 15.30
C LEU A 17 -11.71 10.29 13.79
N LEU A 18 -11.17 11.44 13.36
CA LEU A 18 -10.83 11.70 11.95
C LEU A 18 -9.70 10.79 11.44
N SER A 19 -8.74 10.43 12.27
CA SER A 19 -7.61 9.58 11.87
C SER A 19 -8.01 8.12 11.58
N MET A 20 -9.15 7.67 12.11
CA MET A 20 -9.65 6.29 11.93
C MET A 20 -10.50 6.10 10.66
N SER A 21 -10.82 7.18 9.92
CA SER A 21 -11.74 7.09 8.77
C SER A 21 -11.12 6.45 7.52
N GLY A 22 -9.84 6.06 7.52
CA GLY A 22 -9.16 5.51 6.35
C GLY A 22 -9.35 4.01 6.10
N CYS A 23 -9.70 3.21 7.12
CA CYS A 23 -9.61 1.75 7.02
C CYS A 23 -10.84 1.05 6.39
N SER A 24 -11.91 1.77 6.05
CA SER A 24 -13.15 1.14 5.53
C SER A 24 -13.97 2.06 4.63
N LEU A 25 -13.30 2.92 3.85
CA LEU A 25 -13.99 3.79 2.89
C LEU A 25 -14.51 2.96 1.72
N LYS A 26 -15.84 2.84 1.61
CA LYS A 26 -16.52 2.34 0.42
C LYS A 26 -16.60 3.48 -0.62
N PRO A 27 -16.39 3.17 -1.91
CA PRO A 27 -16.25 1.84 -2.49
C PRO A 27 -14.79 1.37 -2.51
N TRP A 28 -14.50 0.19 -1.97
CA TRP A 28 -13.24 -0.49 -2.26
C TRP A 28 -13.20 -0.85 -3.75
N VAL A 29 -12.01 -0.79 -4.36
CA VAL A 29 -11.82 -1.32 -5.71
C VAL A 29 -12.03 -2.82 -5.65
N LYS A 30 -12.96 -3.35 -6.45
CA LYS A 30 -13.24 -4.78 -6.46
C LYS A 30 -12.03 -5.52 -7.02
N PRO A 31 -11.76 -6.78 -6.60
CA PRO A 31 -10.57 -7.51 -7.04
C PRO A 31 -10.35 -7.53 -8.56
N TYR A 32 -11.42 -7.67 -9.34
CA TYR A 32 -11.38 -7.69 -10.80
C TYR A 32 -11.24 -6.31 -11.46
N GLU A 33 -11.47 -5.22 -10.73
CA GLU A 33 -11.26 -3.84 -11.20
C GLU A 33 -9.80 -3.39 -11.00
N ARG A 34 -9.01 -4.12 -10.20
CA ARG A 34 -7.60 -3.79 -9.91
C ARG A 34 -6.71 -3.83 -11.15
N THR A 35 -7.04 -4.63 -12.15
CA THR A 35 -6.35 -4.64 -13.46
C THR A 35 -6.33 -3.25 -14.11
N ASN A 36 -7.39 -2.44 -13.92
CA ASN A 36 -7.45 -1.10 -14.49
C ASN A 36 -6.44 -0.13 -13.85
N LEU A 37 -5.95 -0.46 -12.64
CA LEU A 37 -4.94 0.31 -11.91
C LEU A 37 -3.52 -0.21 -12.17
N ALA A 38 -3.37 -1.36 -12.82
CA ALA A 38 -2.08 -2.00 -13.10
C ALA A 38 -1.67 -1.77 -14.56
N ASP A 39 -1.44 -0.51 -14.94
CA ASP A 39 -0.98 -0.16 -16.30
C ASP A 39 0.40 -0.79 -16.57
N PRO A 40 0.59 -1.48 -17.71
CA PRO A 40 1.89 -2.01 -18.13
C PRO A 40 3.04 -1.00 -18.11
N ILE A 41 2.78 0.30 -18.27
CA ILE A 41 3.82 1.36 -18.19
C ILE A 41 4.38 1.53 -16.78
N MET A 42 3.63 1.16 -15.75
CA MET A 42 4.05 1.26 -14.34
C MET A 42 4.88 0.07 -13.87
N ARG A 43 5.24 -0.86 -14.76
CA ARG A 43 6.09 -2.01 -14.43
C ARG A 43 7.53 -1.56 -14.18
N PHE A 44 8.13 -2.05 -13.10
CA PHE A 44 9.52 -1.76 -12.76
C PHE A 44 10.51 -2.34 -13.79
N GLY A 45 10.20 -3.53 -14.32
CA GLY A 45 10.96 -4.18 -15.38
C GLY A 45 10.25 -4.17 -16.73
N ARG A 46 11.03 -4.00 -17.80
CA ARG A 46 10.55 -4.12 -19.19
C ARG A 46 10.47 -5.57 -19.66
N ASP A 47 11.37 -6.42 -19.18
CA ASP A 47 11.48 -7.84 -19.56
C ASP A 47 11.22 -8.73 -18.34
N PRO A 48 10.08 -9.44 -18.30
CA PRO A 48 9.73 -10.28 -17.15
C PRO A 48 10.65 -11.51 -17.00
N VAL A 49 11.26 -12.00 -18.07
CA VAL A 49 12.15 -13.18 -18.03
C VAL A 49 13.48 -12.79 -17.41
N ALA A 50 14.05 -11.65 -17.82
CA ALA A 50 15.28 -11.14 -17.23
C ALA A 50 15.09 -10.74 -15.76
N GLU A 51 13.95 -10.11 -15.43
CA GLU A 51 13.60 -9.70 -14.06
C GLU A 51 13.48 -10.92 -13.13
N THR A 52 12.76 -11.96 -13.53
CA THR A 52 12.62 -13.19 -12.72
C THR A 52 13.94 -13.92 -12.51
N TYR A 53 14.83 -13.94 -13.50
CA TYR A 53 16.18 -14.48 -13.34
C TYR A 53 16.98 -13.70 -12.28
N MET A 54 16.99 -12.37 -12.38
CA MET A 54 17.71 -11.52 -11.41
C MET A 54 17.14 -11.62 -10.00
N HIS A 55 15.81 -11.70 -9.85
CA HIS A 55 15.18 -11.99 -8.56
C HIS A 55 15.73 -13.28 -7.95
N HIS A 56 15.80 -14.36 -8.73
CA HIS A 56 16.33 -15.63 -8.25
C HIS A 56 17.78 -15.54 -7.76
N VAL A 57 18.60 -14.69 -8.40
CA VAL A 57 19.97 -14.39 -7.97
C VAL A 57 19.98 -13.63 -6.63
N TYR A 58 19.15 -12.60 -6.48
CA TYR A 58 19.06 -11.83 -5.23
C TYR A 58 18.56 -12.69 -4.08
N GLN A 59 17.51 -13.50 -4.28
CA GLN A 59 17.02 -14.43 -3.27
C GLN A 59 18.13 -15.37 -2.76
N ALA A 60 18.96 -15.89 -3.68
CA ALA A 60 20.05 -16.79 -3.32
C ALA A 60 21.19 -16.07 -2.58
N ARG A 61 21.51 -14.84 -2.98
CA ARG A 61 22.61 -14.05 -2.39
C ARG A 61 22.24 -13.41 -1.06
N GLU A 62 21.01 -12.97 -0.92
CA GLU A 62 20.53 -12.19 0.22
C GLU A 62 19.77 -13.07 1.23
N GLY A 63 19.49 -14.32 0.88
CA GLY A 63 18.73 -15.24 1.74
C GLY A 63 17.27 -14.81 1.97
N ALA A 64 16.76 -13.90 1.14
CA ALA A 64 15.46 -13.22 1.32
C ALA A 64 14.40 -13.72 0.30
N LYS A 65 14.19 -15.04 0.24
CA LYS A 65 13.21 -15.63 -0.68
C LYS A 65 11.79 -15.14 -0.36
N GLY A 66 11.10 -14.54 -1.34
CA GLY A 66 9.74 -14.02 -1.18
C GLY A 66 9.65 -12.57 -0.69
N ALA A 67 10.79 -11.87 -0.57
CA ALA A 67 10.81 -10.46 -0.14
C ALA A 67 10.53 -9.47 -1.28
N GLU A 68 10.37 -9.94 -2.53
CA GLU A 68 10.21 -9.09 -3.72
C GLU A 68 8.83 -8.41 -3.89
N GLY A 69 7.94 -8.51 -2.90
CA GLY A 69 6.61 -7.92 -2.95
C GLY A 69 5.66 -8.67 -3.90
N GLY A 70 4.48 -8.09 -4.15
CA GLY A 70 3.49 -8.68 -5.05
C GLY A 70 3.87 -8.48 -6.52
N ALA A 71 3.60 -9.47 -7.38
CA ALA A 71 3.88 -9.35 -8.82
C ALA A 71 2.97 -8.28 -9.46
N GLY A 72 3.56 -7.19 -9.96
CA GLY A 72 2.85 -6.13 -10.68
C GLY A 72 3.43 -4.73 -10.43
N GLY A 73 3.15 -3.80 -11.34
CA GLY A 73 3.41 -2.37 -11.18
C GLY A 73 2.14 -1.60 -10.86
N GLY A 74 2.21 -0.59 -10.00
CA GLY A 74 1.08 0.24 -9.54
C GLY A 74 0.68 0.00 -8.08
N CYS A 75 -0.09 0.92 -7.50
CA CYS A 75 -0.55 0.86 -6.10
C CYS A 75 -1.64 -0.21 -5.82
N GLY A 76 -1.85 -1.14 -6.75
CA GLY A 76 -2.87 -2.19 -6.64
C GLY A 76 -2.27 -3.46 -6.04
N CYS A 77 -2.15 -3.50 -4.72
CA CYS A 77 -1.75 -4.71 -3.98
C CYS A 77 -2.53 -5.93 -4.48
N ASN A 78 -1.79 -6.99 -4.83
CA ASN A 78 -2.28 -8.30 -5.31
C ASN A 78 -3.45 -8.81 -4.45
#